data_AF-M3FV29-F1
#
_entry.id   AF-M3FV29-F1
#
_cell.length_a   1.000
_cell.length_b   1.000
_cell.length_c   1.000
_cell.angle_alpha   90.00
_cell.angle_beta   90.00
_cell.angle_gamma   90.00
#
_symmetry.space_group_name_H-M   'P 1'
#
loop_
_entity.id
_entity.type
_entity.pdbx_description
1 polymer ?
#
loop_
_entity_poly.entity_id
_entity_poly.type
_entity_poly.pdbx_seq_one_letter_code
_entity_poly.pdbx_strand_id
1 'polypeptide(L)'
;MDTSEFDAYLRRLGAERPARPTADVLRELHLRHLRAVPFENLSIHLGEEIVLEEKRLLDKVVGRRRGGFCYELNGLFGALLAALGFDVTLLAARVYDEQERLGIPYDHLALRVGTVDGGDWLVDVGFGANSHCPLEFGNREEQKDPGGTFRVAQADGQSGGRDFGDLDVFRDGKPQYRLEVRPRVLGDFVAGAWWHSTSPASHFTRSLVCSRVAEDGGRSTLSGRTLTVTSAEGDREVTEPATDGEVLAVYRERFGIELGRVPGGGGGGGGGGGGVGGGGGGGGGGGGGGGRGPGGAGGGRTENGGVSDVRHVLVLPDRDAAEAAAEALGERFGLDEEPQLVRDALAGEDDAEDAQWLLVLRDERGRLDPVALDEFAGEWEGWREEP
;
A
#
# COMPACT_ATOMS: atom_id res chain seq x y z
N MET A 1 -3.97 -0.29 -22.42
CA MET A 1 -2.79 -1.04 -22.91
C MET A 1 -3.06 -1.60 -24.31
N ASP A 2 -2.20 -1.33 -25.29
CA ASP A 2 -2.27 -1.90 -26.64
C ASP A 2 -1.58 -3.27 -26.76
N THR A 3 -1.64 -3.89 -27.96
CA THR A 3 -1.06 -5.22 -28.20
C THR A 3 0.45 -5.28 -27.98
N SER A 4 1.18 -4.27 -28.42
CA SER A 4 2.64 -4.24 -28.27
C SER A 4 3.06 -4.08 -26.81
N GLU A 5 2.28 -3.31 -26.05
CA GLU A 5 2.48 -3.04 -24.63
C GLU A 5 2.22 -4.29 -23.77
N PHE A 6 1.08 -4.98 -23.94
CA PHE A 6 0.83 -6.19 -23.15
C PHE A 6 1.76 -7.33 -23.55
N ASP A 7 2.17 -7.44 -24.83
CA ASP A 7 3.18 -8.42 -25.25
C ASP A 7 4.55 -8.14 -24.59
N ALA A 8 4.92 -6.87 -24.42
CA ALA A 8 6.13 -6.50 -23.68
C ALA A 8 6.04 -6.88 -22.20
N TYR A 9 4.87 -6.69 -21.59
CA TYR A 9 4.66 -7.08 -20.20
C TYR A 9 4.66 -8.60 -20.04
N LEU A 10 4.02 -9.37 -20.92
CA LEU A 10 4.11 -10.84 -20.92
C LEU A 10 5.56 -11.32 -21.04
N ARG A 11 6.37 -10.71 -21.91
CA ARG A 11 7.82 -10.97 -21.99
C ARG A 11 8.54 -10.66 -20.68
N ARG A 12 8.17 -9.58 -19.97
CA ARG A 12 8.72 -9.23 -18.65
C ARG A 12 8.40 -10.28 -17.59
N LEU A 13 7.24 -10.93 -17.69
CA LEU A 13 6.79 -12.05 -16.86
C LEU A 13 7.31 -13.42 -17.34
N GLY A 14 7.97 -13.47 -18.50
CA GLY A 14 8.35 -14.71 -19.18
C GLY A 14 7.15 -15.54 -19.66
N ALA A 15 5.95 -14.98 -19.67
CA ALA A 15 4.69 -15.67 -20.00
C ALA A 15 4.42 -15.66 -21.50
N GLU A 16 3.72 -16.70 -21.97
CA GLU A 16 3.16 -16.73 -23.32
C GLU A 16 1.78 -16.06 -23.34
N ARG A 17 1.36 -15.59 -24.51
CA ARG A 17 0.03 -15.02 -24.68
C ARG A 17 -1.03 -16.12 -24.50
N PRO A 18 -1.96 -15.99 -23.54
CA PRO A 18 -2.99 -17.00 -23.33
C PRO A 18 -4.01 -16.99 -24.48
N ALA A 19 -4.56 -18.16 -24.77
CA ALA A 19 -5.65 -18.29 -25.75
C ALA A 19 -6.98 -17.77 -25.19
N ARG A 20 -7.22 -17.92 -23.87
CA ARG A 20 -8.45 -17.53 -23.18
C ARG A 20 -8.16 -17.11 -21.72
N PRO A 21 -8.96 -16.20 -21.13
CA PRO A 21 -8.78 -15.72 -19.76
C PRO A 21 -9.43 -16.69 -18.75
N THR A 22 -8.77 -17.82 -18.50
CA THR A 22 -9.24 -18.85 -17.55
C THR A 22 -8.61 -18.71 -16.15
N ALA A 23 -9.19 -19.38 -15.15
CA ALA A 23 -8.64 -19.42 -13.79
C ALA A 23 -7.19 -19.94 -13.75
N ASP A 24 -6.87 -20.99 -14.51
CA ASP A 24 -5.49 -21.52 -14.60
C ASP A 24 -4.49 -20.50 -15.16
N VAL A 25 -4.91 -19.73 -16.18
CA VAL A 25 -4.09 -18.66 -16.75
C VAL A 25 -3.90 -17.54 -15.72
N LEU A 26 -4.95 -17.17 -14.99
CA LEU A 26 -4.87 -16.17 -13.94
C LEU A 26 -3.86 -16.58 -12.85
N ARG A 27 -3.92 -17.84 -12.41
CA ARG A 27 -2.99 -18.40 -11.41
C ARG A 27 -1.55 -18.38 -11.89
N GLU A 28 -1.32 -18.75 -13.14
CA GLU A 28 0.01 -18.74 -13.74
C GLU A 28 0.58 -17.32 -13.87
N LEU A 29 -0.21 -16.37 -14.38
CA LEU A 29 0.21 -14.97 -14.51
C LEU A 29 0.49 -14.33 -13.15
N HIS A 30 -0.33 -14.64 -12.13
CA HIS A 30 -0.14 -14.17 -10.76
C HIS A 30 1.21 -14.60 -10.19
N LEU A 31 1.50 -15.90 -10.22
CA LEU A 31 2.77 -16.44 -9.71
C LEU A 31 3.98 -15.91 -10.50
N ARG A 32 3.87 -15.83 -11.83
CA ARG A 32 4.93 -15.24 -12.67
C ARG A 32 5.18 -13.79 -12.34
N HIS A 33 4.13 -13.00 -12.08
CA HIS A 33 4.29 -11.62 -11.65
C HIS A 33 5.07 -11.52 -10.34
N LEU A 34 4.69 -12.28 -9.31
CA LEU A 34 5.36 -12.31 -8.02
C LEU A 34 6.85 -12.71 -8.09
N ARG A 35 7.21 -13.58 -9.04
CA ARG A 35 8.59 -14.03 -9.28
C ARG A 35 9.40 -13.08 -10.15
N ALA A 36 8.74 -12.42 -11.11
CA ALA A 36 9.42 -11.58 -12.08
C ALA A 36 9.58 -10.14 -11.59
N VAL A 37 8.55 -9.55 -10.99
CA VAL A 37 8.44 -8.13 -10.65
C VAL A 37 8.53 -7.98 -9.13
N PRO A 38 9.56 -7.30 -8.59
CA PRO A 38 9.70 -7.11 -7.16
C PRO A 38 8.66 -6.12 -6.61
N PHE A 39 8.21 -6.36 -5.38
CA PHE A 39 7.57 -5.35 -4.55
C PHE A 39 8.66 -4.44 -3.98
N GLU A 40 8.59 -3.14 -4.23
CA GLU A 40 9.63 -2.20 -3.81
C GLU A 40 9.12 -0.76 -3.66
N ASN A 41 9.77 0.01 -2.80
CA ASN A 41 9.49 1.43 -2.60
C ASN A 41 10.70 2.33 -2.88
N LEU A 42 11.64 1.89 -3.74
CA LEU A 42 12.91 2.58 -3.97
C LEU A 42 12.71 3.97 -4.57
N SER A 43 11.65 4.20 -5.35
CA SER A 43 11.38 5.52 -5.92
C SER A 43 11.24 6.60 -4.84
N ILE A 44 10.63 6.28 -3.70
CA ILE A 44 10.53 7.18 -2.54
C ILE A 44 11.94 7.55 -2.05
N HIS A 45 12.79 6.55 -1.83
CA HIS A 45 14.15 6.70 -1.29
C HIS A 45 15.17 7.22 -2.31
N LEU A 46 14.78 7.31 -3.58
CA LEU A 46 15.56 7.91 -4.66
C LEU A 46 15.11 9.32 -5.00
N GLY A 47 13.98 9.79 -4.43
CA GLY A 47 13.36 11.07 -4.76
C GLY A 47 12.70 11.08 -6.14
N GLU A 48 12.27 9.92 -6.63
CA GLU A 48 11.57 9.76 -7.89
C GLU A 48 10.06 9.94 -7.67
N GLU A 49 9.40 10.66 -8.56
CA GLU A 49 7.95 10.81 -8.56
C GLU A 49 7.25 9.47 -8.86
N ILE A 50 6.16 9.19 -8.15
CA ILE A 50 5.27 8.05 -8.39
C ILE A 50 4.03 8.57 -9.11
N VAL A 51 3.83 8.13 -10.34
CA VAL A 51 2.72 8.56 -11.20
C VAL A 51 1.87 7.35 -11.57
N LEU A 52 0.60 7.37 -11.16
CA LEU A 52 -0.36 6.27 -11.38
C LEU A 52 -1.02 6.35 -12.77
N GLU A 53 -0.20 6.44 -13.81
CA GLU A 53 -0.64 6.43 -15.20
C GLU A 53 -0.10 5.19 -15.92
N GLU A 54 -0.95 4.49 -16.67
CA GLU A 54 -0.62 3.21 -17.30
C GLU A 54 0.71 3.23 -18.07
N LYS A 55 0.96 4.26 -18.90
CA LYS A 55 2.21 4.39 -19.66
C LYS A 55 3.44 4.57 -18.77
N ARG A 56 3.31 5.34 -17.68
CA ARG A 56 4.39 5.60 -16.72
C ARG A 56 4.72 4.35 -15.92
N LEU A 57 3.68 3.63 -15.49
CA LEU A 57 3.81 2.34 -14.81
C LEU A 57 4.45 1.29 -15.72
N LEU A 58 4.01 1.19 -16.98
CA LEU A 58 4.58 0.26 -17.96
C LEU A 58 6.06 0.55 -18.22
N ASP A 59 6.42 1.81 -18.48
CA ASP A 59 7.82 2.21 -18.66
C ASP A 59 8.67 1.87 -17.43
N LYS A 60 8.16 2.10 -16.22
CA LYS A 60 8.86 1.75 -14.98
C LYS A 60 9.05 0.23 -14.83
N VAL A 61 7.97 -0.53 -14.82
CA VAL A 61 7.96 -1.96 -14.47
C VAL A 61 8.52 -2.84 -15.59
N VAL A 62 8.17 -2.53 -16.84
CA VAL A 62 8.58 -3.30 -18.03
C VAL A 62 9.83 -2.71 -18.66
N GLY A 63 9.83 -1.41 -18.98
CA GLY A 63 10.92 -0.74 -19.69
C GLY A 63 12.22 -0.68 -18.87
N ARG A 64 12.15 -0.14 -17.66
CA ARG A 64 13.28 -0.03 -16.72
C ARG A 64 13.47 -1.26 -15.83
N ARG A 65 12.62 -2.28 -15.98
CA ARG A 65 12.61 -3.52 -15.18
C ARG A 65 12.56 -3.28 -13.66
N ARG A 66 11.97 -2.17 -13.23
CA ARG A 66 11.74 -1.86 -11.81
C ARG A 66 10.53 -2.64 -11.27
N GLY A 67 10.25 -2.43 -9.99
CA GLY A 67 9.03 -2.89 -9.35
C GLY A 67 8.13 -1.70 -8.99
N GLY A 68 7.44 -1.83 -7.87
CA GLY A 68 6.66 -0.78 -7.23
C GLY A 68 5.95 -1.32 -6.00
N PHE A 69 5.14 -0.48 -5.37
CA PHE A 69 4.21 -0.90 -4.31
C PHE A 69 2.79 -1.17 -4.86
N CYS A 70 1.82 -1.38 -3.97
CA CYS A 70 0.48 -1.89 -4.30
C CYS A 70 -0.20 -1.21 -5.49
N TYR A 71 -0.27 0.11 -5.53
CA TYR A 71 -0.95 0.85 -6.61
C TYR A 71 -0.30 0.65 -7.97
N GLU A 72 1.04 0.66 -8.00
CA GLU A 72 1.81 0.50 -9.24
C GLU A 72 1.70 -0.93 -9.77
N LEU A 73 1.81 -1.93 -8.87
CA LEU A 73 1.82 -3.33 -9.24
C LEU A 73 0.42 -3.83 -9.60
N ASN A 74 -0.57 -3.65 -8.72
CA ASN A 74 -1.92 -4.13 -8.97
C ASN A 74 -2.62 -3.26 -10.04
N GLY A 75 -2.34 -1.96 -10.12
CA GLY A 75 -2.85 -1.11 -11.20
C GLY A 75 -2.37 -1.55 -12.58
N LEU A 76 -1.06 -1.78 -12.74
CA LEU A 76 -0.50 -2.24 -14.01
C LEU A 76 -0.91 -3.69 -14.32
N PHE A 77 -0.93 -4.58 -13.33
CA PHE A 77 -1.36 -5.96 -13.53
C PHE A 77 -2.84 -6.05 -13.91
N GLY A 78 -3.70 -5.22 -13.30
CA GLY A 78 -5.10 -5.10 -13.70
C GLY A 78 -5.26 -4.66 -15.15
N ALA A 79 -4.47 -3.69 -15.61
CA ALA A 79 -4.46 -3.27 -17.01
C ALA A 79 -4.01 -4.39 -17.97
N LEU A 80 -3.02 -5.21 -17.59
CA LEU A 80 -2.62 -6.39 -18.34
C LEU A 80 -3.77 -7.42 -18.44
N LEU A 81 -4.38 -7.76 -17.30
CA LEU A 81 -5.47 -8.73 -17.26
C LEU A 81 -6.67 -8.27 -18.09
N ALA A 82 -7.06 -6.99 -17.98
CA ALA A 82 -8.12 -6.41 -18.81
C ALA A 82 -7.79 -6.50 -20.31
N ALA A 83 -6.54 -6.21 -20.71
CA ALA A 83 -6.09 -6.32 -22.10
C ALA A 83 -6.08 -7.78 -22.61
N LEU A 84 -5.95 -8.76 -21.72
CA LEU A 84 -6.06 -10.19 -22.02
C LEU A 84 -7.52 -10.70 -22.01
N GLY A 85 -8.49 -9.83 -21.70
CA GLY A 85 -9.92 -10.13 -21.73
C GLY A 85 -10.48 -10.70 -20.43
N PHE A 86 -9.75 -10.62 -19.32
CA PHE A 86 -10.34 -10.87 -17.99
C PHE A 86 -11.31 -9.73 -17.62
N ASP A 87 -12.31 -10.05 -16.82
CA ASP A 87 -13.17 -9.04 -16.18
C ASP A 87 -12.46 -8.54 -14.92
N VAL A 88 -12.10 -7.26 -14.83
CA VAL A 88 -11.23 -6.73 -13.77
C VAL A 88 -11.90 -5.56 -13.08
N THR A 89 -12.00 -5.65 -11.75
CA THR A 89 -12.47 -4.57 -10.88
C THR A 89 -11.37 -4.23 -9.87
N LEU A 90 -11.01 -2.95 -9.77
CA LEU A 90 -10.09 -2.46 -8.74
C LEU A 90 -10.89 -2.25 -7.45
N LEU A 91 -10.30 -2.67 -6.33
CA LEU A 91 -10.90 -2.55 -5.00
C LEU A 91 -9.93 -1.81 -4.07
N ALA A 92 -10.48 -0.94 -3.24
CA ALA A 92 -9.73 -0.32 -2.16
C ALA A 92 -9.69 -1.25 -0.95
N ALA A 93 -8.59 -1.18 -0.20
CA ALA A 93 -8.44 -1.88 1.06
C ALA A 93 -7.73 -1.01 2.10
N ARG A 94 -7.98 -1.33 3.36
CA ARG A 94 -7.29 -0.76 4.53
C ARG A 94 -6.49 -1.86 5.20
N VAL A 95 -5.20 -1.65 5.43
CA VAL A 95 -4.30 -2.67 5.98
C VAL A 95 -4.44 -2.70 7.51
N TYR A 96 -4.46 -3.88 8.09
CA TYR A 96 -4.42 -4.02 9.55
C TYR A 96 -2.98 -3.86 10.05
N ASP A 97 -2.79 -3.02 11.06
CA ASP A 97 -1.52 -2.94 11.77
C ASP A 97 -1.35 -4.08 12.79
N GLU A 98 -0.20 -4.12 13.48
CA GLU A 98 0.09 -5.13 14.51
C GLU A 98 -0.87 -5.11 15.71
N GLN A 99 -1.61 -4.01 15.90
CA GLN A 99 -2.63 -3.84 16.92
C GLN A 99 -4.04 -4.07 16.36
N GLU A 100 -4.16 -4.63 15.16
CA GLU A 100 -5.42 -4.89 14.44
C GLU A 100 -6.26 -3.63 14.22
N ARG A 101 -5.61 -2.47 14.08
CA ARG A 101 -6.26 -1.23 13.67
C ARG A 101 -6.15 -1.08 12.16
N LEU A 102 -7.22 -0.58 11.53
CA LEU A 102 -7.24 -0.29 10.10
C LEU A 102 -6.39 0.96 9.81
N GLY A 103 -5.56 0.88 8.77
CA GLY A 103 -4.81 2.00 8.21
C GLY A 103 -5.71 3.04 7.56
N ILE A 104 -5.11 3.97 6.82
CA ILE A 104 -5.83 5.08 6.18
C ILE A 104 -6.84 4.60 5.14
N PRO A 105 -7.81 5.42 4.69
CA PRO A 105 -8.55 5.15 3.47
C PRO A 105 -7.60 5.00 2.26
N TYR A 106 -7.96 4.14 1.30
CA TYR A 106 -7.17 3.88 0.09
C TYR A 106 -5.74 3.35 0.33
N ASP A 107 -5.43 2.80 1.51
CA ASP A 107 -4.11 2.26 1.94
C ASP A 107 -3.54 1.19 0.99
N HIS A 108 -4.44 0.36 0.43
CA HIS A 108 -4.05 -0.74 -0.44
C HIS A 108 -5.00 -0.87 -1.63
N LEU A 109 -4.46 -1.34 -2.75
CA LEU A 109 -5.21 -1.65 -3.96
C LEU A 109 -5.13 -3.15 -4.19
N ALA A 110 -6.27 -3.82 -4.35
CA ALA A 110 -6.36 -5.20 -4.79
C ALA A 110 -7.33 -5.31 -5.97
N LEU A 111 -7.42 -6.50 -6.59
CA LEU A 111 -8.26 -6.73 -7.75
C LEU A 111 -9.28 -7.84 -7.48
N ARG A 112 -10.51 -7.65 -7.94
CA ARG A 112 -11.45 -8.76 -8.19
C ARG A 112 -11.42 -9.07 -9.68
N VAL A 113 -11.22 -10.34 -10.02
CA VAL A 113 -11.05 -10.78 -11.40
C VAL A 113 -12.01 -11.92 -11.73
N GLY A 114 -12.88 -11.70 -12.71
CA GLY A 114 -13.76 -12.69 -13.32
C GLY A 114 -13.06 -13.45 -14.45
N THR A 115 -13.38 -14.74 -14.58
CA THR A 115 -12.76 -15.64 -15.58
C THR A 115 -13.81 -16.27 -16.49
N VAL A 116 -13.43 -16.63 -17.73
CA VAL A 116 -14.39 -17.11 -18.75
C VAL A 116 -14.92 -18.52 -18.48
N ASP A 117 -14.21 -19.30 -17.68
CA ASP A 117 -14.62 -20.60 -17.16
C ASP A 117 -15.44 -20.50 -15.86
N GLY A 118 -15.64 -19.27 -15.37
CA GLY A 118 -16.50 -18.94 -14.24
C GLY A 118 -15.74 -18.72 -12.94
N GLY A 119 -16.36 -17.92 -12.05
CA GLY A 119 -15.79 -17.59 -10.74
C GLY A 119 -15.14 -16.21 -10.69
N ASP A 120 -15.11 -15.67 -9.48
CA ASP A 120 -14.48 -14.42 -9.11
C ASP A 120 -13.29 -14.71 -8.21
N TRP A 121 -12.18 -14.02 -8.47
CA TRP A 121 -10.92 -14.24 -7.77
C TRP A 121 -10.40 -12.93 -7.17
N LEU A 122 -9.99 -12.97 -5.91
CA LEU A 122 -9.18 -11.93 -5.30
C LEU A 122 -7.74 -12.10 -5.78
N VAL A 123 -7.23 -11.07 -6.43
CA VAL A 123 -5.92 -11.02 -7.08
C VAL A 123 -5.13 -9.88 -6.47
N ASP A 124 -3.92 -10.18 -6.02
CA ASP A 124 -3.07 -9.21 -5.34
C ASP A 124 -1.58 -9.55 -5.46
N VAL A 125 -0.94 -8.91 -6.42
CA VAL A 125 0.50 -9.00 -6.68
C VAL A 125 1.29 -7.86 -6.02
N GLY A 126 0.64 -7.06 -5.17
CA GLY A 126 1.11 -5.76 -4.71
C GLY A 126 1.21 -5.60 -3.19
N PHE A 127 0.82 -6.59 -2.38
CA PHE A 127 0.88 -6.52 -0.90
C PHE A 127 2.24 -6.91 -0.30
N GLY A 128 3.21 -7.33 -1.13
CA GLY A 128 4.52 -7.82 -0.68
C GLY A 128 4.50 -9.32 -0.33
N ALA A 129 4.45 -9.67 0.96
CA ALA A 129 4.40 -11.07 1.40
C ALA A 129 2.95 -11.55 1.52
N ASN A 130 2.40 -12.12 0.45
CA ASN A 130 0.98 -12.49 0.34
C ASN A 130 0.79 -13.87 -0.34
N SER A 131 -0.45 -14.21 -0.69
CA SER A 131 -0.79 -15.42 -1.43
C SER A 131 -0.02 -15.52 -2.76
N HIS A 132 0.36 -16.74 -3.14
CA HIS A 132 1.04 -17.02 -4.39
C HIS A 132 0.04 -17.29 -5.53
N CYS A 133 -1.19 -17.67 -5.18
CA CYS A 133 -2.31 -17.87 -6.08
C CYS A 133 -3.44 -16.85 -5.81
N PRO A 134 -4.27 -16.54 -6.82
CA PRO A 134 -5.55 -15.87 -6.59
C PRO A 134 -6.42 -16.66 -5.61
N LEU A 135 -7.15 -15.96 -4.75
CA LEU A 135 -8.08 -16.57 -3.79
C LEU A 135 -9.49 -16.53 -4.36
N GLU A 136 -10.30 -17.57 -4.14
CA GLU A 136 -11.72 -17.57 -4.51
C GLU A 136 -12.46 -16.48 -3.74
N PHE A 137 -12.95 -15.46 -4.45
CA PHE A 137 -13.53 -14.25 -3.85
C PHE A 137 -14.86 -14.52 -3.15
N GLY A 138 -15.62 -15.51 -3.61
CA GLY A 138 -16.91 -15.92 -3.03
C GLY A 138 -16.82 -16.99 -1.94
N ASN A 139 -15.66 -17.64 -1.79
CA ASN A 139 -15.45 -18.69 -0.81
C ASN A 139 -15.10 -18.08 0.55
N ARG A 140 -15.79 -18.52 1.61
CA ARG A 140 -15.61 -18.02 2.98
C ARG A 140 -14.84 -19.00 3.89
N GLU A 141 -14.50 -20.16 3.36
CA GLU A 141 -13.70 -21.18 4.02
C GLU A 141 -12.20 -20.90 3.87
N GLU A 142 -11.39 -21.69 4.59
CA GLU A 142 -9.93 -21.63 4.47
C GLU A 142 -9.44 -22.15 3.11
N GLN A 143 -8.52 -21.40 2.51
CA GLN A 143 -7.90 -21.67 1.21
C GLN A 143 -6.40 -21.85 1.41
N LYS A 144 -5.88 -23.03 1.07
CA LYS A 144 -4.46 -23.35 1.21
C LYS A 144 -3.67 -22.79 0.05
N ASP A 145 -2.60 -22.06 0.36
CA ASP A 145 -1.67 -21.49 -0.60
C ASP A 145 -0.22 -21.69 -0.11
N PRO A 146 0.79 -21.75 -1.01
CA PRO A 146 2.19 -21.83 -0.59
C PRO A 146 2.65 -20.67 0.32
N GLY A 147 2.00 -19.51 0.23
CA GLY A 147 2.22 -18.36 1.10
C GLY A 147 1.56 -18.44 2.47
N GLY A 148 0.68 -19.42 2.71
CA GLY A 148 -0.05 -19.59 3.98
C GLY A 148 -1.49 -20.06 3.77
N THR A 149 -2.25 -20.18 4.86
CA THR A 149 -3.68 -20.47 4.78
C THR A 149 -4.46 -19.16 4.82
N PHE A 150 -5.23 -18.89 3.77
CA PHE A 150 -5.98 -17.64 3.64
C PHE A 150 -7.47 -17.85 3.86
N ARG A 151 -8.18 -16.81 4.28
CA ARG A 151 -9.65 -16.82 4.38
C ARG A 151 -10.19 -15.43 4.06
N VAL A 152 -11.16 -15.36 3.17
CA VAL A 152 -11.94 -14.14 2.91
C VAL A 152 -13.20 -14.24 3.76
N ALA A 153 -13.48 -13.27 4.61
CA ALA A 153 -14.60 -13.31 5.54
C ALA A 153 -15.40 -12.01 5.47
N GLN A 154 -16.67 -12.04 5.85
CA GLN A 154 -17.44 -10.81 5.99
C GLN A 154 -16.89 -9.99 7.16
N ALA A 155 -16.62 -8.71 6.91
CA ALA A 155 -16.25 -7.76 7.96
C ALA A 155 -17.43 -7.55 8.92
N ASP A 156 -17.14 -7.31 10.18
CA ASP A 156 -18.13 -6.90 11.15
C ASP A 156 -18.59 -5.44 10.90
N GLY A 157 -19.92 -5.21 10.94
CA GLY A 157 -20.55 -3.95 10.53
C GLY A 157 -20.31 -2.73 11.44
N GLN A 158 -19.21 -2.68 12.19
CA GLN A 158 -18.84 -1.55 13.07
C GLN A 158 -17.91 -0.53 12.40
N SER A 159 -17.45 -0.75 11.17
CA SER A 159 -16.73 0.28 10.41
C SER A 159 -17.74 1.20 9.73
N GLY A 160 -17.86 2.42 10.25
CA GLY A 160 -18.88 3.39 9.87
C GLY A 160 -18.97 3.63 8.36
N GLY A 161 -20.15 3.34 7.79
CA GLY A 161 -20.58 3.90 6.52
C GLY A 161 -21.07 2.91 5.46
N ARG A 162 -22.33 2.46 5.61
CA ARG A 162 -23.24 1.87 4.60
C ARG A 162 -23.06 0.38 4.24
N ASP A 163 -24.19 -0.20 3.83
CA ASP A 163 -24.56 -1.60 3.52
C ASP A 163 -23.66 -2.39 2.53
N PHE A 164 -22.46 -1.93 2.21
CA PHE A 164 -21.54 -2.72 1.38
C PHE A 164 -20.85 -3.74 2.29
N GLY A 165 -21.10 -5.03 2.03
CA GLY A 165 -20.53 -6.12 2.81
C GLY A 165 -19.03 -6.24 2.58
N ASP A 166 -18.25 -5.37 3.24
CA ASP A 166 -16.79 -5.38 3.25
C ASP A 166 -16.26 -6.76 3.65
N LEU A 167 -15.05 -7.06 3.19
CA LEU A 167 -14.44 -8.38 3.38
C LEU A 167 -13.09 -8.26 4.06
N ASP A 168 -12.91 -8.98 5.16
CA ASP A 168 -11.61 -9.14 5.79
C ASP A 168 -10.86 -10.31 5.17
N VAL A 169 -9.60 -10.07 4.80
CA VAL A 169 -8.68 -11.10 4.34
C VAL A 169 -7.78 -11.48 5.49
N PHE A 170 -7.81 -12.76 5.85
CA PHE A 170 -6.97 -13.35 6.87
C PHE A 170 -5.88 -14.22 6.26
N ARG A 171 -4.73 -14.27 6.93
CA ARG A 171 -3.64 -15.20 6.67
C ARG A 171 -3.22 -15.86 7.98
N ASP A 172 -3.24 -17.19 8.01
CA ASP A 172 -2.88 -18.00 9.19
C ASP A 172 -3.62 -17.54 10.46
N GLY A 173 -4.91 -17.20 10.31
CA GLY A 173 -5.78 -16.71 11.38
C GLY A 173 -5.63 -15.24 11.76
N LYS A 174 -4.68 -14.49 11.16
CA LYS A 174 -4.47 -13.07 11.44
C LYS A 174 -5.08 -12.18 10.35
N PRO A 175 -5.78 -11.09 10.69
CA PRO A 175 -6.29 -10.15 9.69
C PRO A 175 -5.12 -9.48 8.95
N GLN A 176 -5.26 -9.28 7.64
CA GLN A 176 -4.25 -8.65 6.78
C GLN A 176 -4.76 -7.30 6.29
N TYR A 177 -5.93 -7.28 5.66
CA TYR A 177 -6.58 -6.06 5.20
C TYR A 177 -8.09 -6.26 5.08
N ARG A 178 -8.82 -5.15 5.18
CA ARG A 178 -10.26 -5.06 4.92
C ARG A 178 -10.48 -4.48 3.53
N LEU A 179 -11.18 -5.22 2.68
CA LEU A 179 -11.58 -4.84 1.33
C LEU A 179 -12.92 -4.14 1.35
N GLU A 180 -12.97 -2.97 0.72
CA GLU A 180 -14.21 -2.36 0.28
C GLU A 180 -14.63 -3.00 -1.04
N VAL A 181 -15.86 -3.53 -1.11
CA VAL A 181 -16.35 -4.24 -2.32
C VAL A 181 -16.83 -3.30 -3.44
N ARG A 182 -16.81 -1.99 -3.21
CA ARG A 182 -17.15 -0.97 -4.20
C ARG A 182 -16.07 -0.89 -5.28
N PRO A 183 -16.44 -0.90 -6.58
CA PRO A 183 -15.50 -0.67 -7.67
C PRO A 183 -14.81 0.68 -7.56
N ARG A 184 -13.50 0.70 -7.83
CA ARG A 184 -12.66 1.89 -7.86
C ARG A 184 -11.99 2.07 -9.22
N VAL A 185 -11.44 3.25 -9.45
CA VAL A 185 -10.53 3.53 -10.57
C VAL A 185 -9.14 3.85 -10.05
N LEU A 186 -8.11 3.67 -10.88
CA LEU A 186 -6.72 3.87 -10.46
C LEU A 186 -6.46 5.30 -9.93
N GLY A 187 -7.20 6.30 -10.44
CA GLY A 187 -7.10 7.69 -10.00
C GLY A 187 -7.47 7.91 -8.53
N ASP A 188 -8.38 7.11 -7.97
CA ASP A 188 -8.83 7.21 -6.57
C ASP A 188 -7.66 7.00 -5.60
N PHE A 189 -6.65 6.23 -6.02
CA PHE A 189 -5.50 5.85 -5.21
C PHE A 189 -4.35 6.87 -5.24
N VAL A 190 -4.50 7.98 -5.98
CA VAL A 190 -3.47 9.04 -6.01
C VAL A 190 -3.26 9.62 -4.60
N ALA A 191 -4.33 9.79 -3.82
CA ALA A 191 -4.24 10.27 -2.44
C ALA A 191 -3.47 9.30 -1.53
N GLY A 192 -3.79 8.00 -1.61
CA GLY A 192 -3.07 6.94 -0.89
C GLY A 192 -1.59 6.85 -1.29
N ALA A 193 -1.30 6.87 -2.60
CA ALA A 193 0.07 6.86 -3.10
C ALA A 193 0.87 8.08 -2.63
N TRP A 194 0.25 9.26 -2.64
CA TRP A 194 0.86 10.47 -2.10
C TRP A 194 1.17 10.31 -0.61
N TRP A 195 0.19 9.91 0.21
CA TRP A 195 0.40 9.67 1.64
C TRP A 195 1.56 8.70 1.89
N HIS A 196 1.56 7.56 1.21
CA HIS A 196 2.61 6.56 1.39
C HIS A 196 3.99 7.05 0.95
N SER A 197 4.05 7.93 -0.04
CA SER A 197 5.29 8.50 -0.57
C SER A 197 5.82 9.71 0.18
N THR A 198 4.98 10.47 0.87
CA THR A 198 5.39 11.74 1.50
C THR A 198 5.21 11.81 3.01
N SER A 199 4.24 11.08 3.57
CA SER A 199 3.93 11.20 5.00
C SER A 199 5.05 10.63 5.87
N PRO A 200 5.52 11.35 6.90
CA PRO A 200 6.48 10.80 7.86
C PRO A 200 5.89 9.65 8.70
N ALA A 201 4.55 9.55 8.77
CA ALA A 201 3.87 8.45 9.45
C ALA A 201 3.80 7.18 8.58
N SER A 202 3.96 7.28 7.25
CA SER A 202 3.98 6.11 6.37
C SER A 202 5.14 5.17 6.71
N HIS A 203 4.90 3.87 6.72
CA HIS A 203 5.99 2.89 6.82
C HIS A 203 6.95 2.99 5.61
N PHE A 204 6.42 3.34 4.43
CA PHE A 204 7.21 3.39 3.19
C PHE A 204 8.21 4.55 3.13
N THR A 205 8.00 5.64 3.85
CA THR A 205 8.99 6.73 3.97
C THR A 205 10.06 6.41 5.02
N ARG A 206 9.69 5.64 6.06
CA ARG A 206 10.57 5.27 7.18
C ARG A 206 11.43 4.03 6.91
N SER A 207 10.99 3.14 6.02
CA SER A 207 11.63 1.86 5.76
C SER A 207 11.83 1.64 4.27
N LEU A 208 13.06 1.33 3.87
CA LEU A 208 13.42 0.95 2.51
C LEU A 208 13.27 -0.55 2.35
N VAL A 209 12.42 -1.02 1.43
CA VAL A 209 12.16 -2.45 1.22
C VAL A 209 12.12 -2.80 -0.27
N CYS A 210 12.69 -3.96 -0.61
CA CYS A 210 12.54 -4.62 -1.89
C CYS A 210 12.41 -6.12 -1.66
N SER A 211 11.31 -6.72 -2.10
CA SER A 211 10.98 -8.12 -1.87
C SER A 211 10.51 -8.80 -3.15
N ARG A 212 10.86 -10.09 -3.30
CA ARG A 212 10.45 -10.89 -4.46
C ARG A 212 10.34 -12.36 -4.08
N VAL A 213 9.33 -13.03 -4.62
CA VAL A 213 9.19 -14.49 -4.51
C VAL A 213 10.30 -15.15 -5.32
N ALA A 214 10.96 -16.15 -4.74
CA ALA A 214 12.00 -16.91 -5.41
C ALA A 214 11.41 -18.08 -6.23
N GLU A 215 12.20 -18.64 -7.15
CA GLU A 215 11.77 -19.74 -8.02
C GLU A 215 11.38 -20.99 -7.24
N ASP A 216 12.06 -21.27 -6.14
CA ASP A 216 11.79 -22.38 -5.22
C ASP A 216 10.50 -22.19 -4.40
N GLY A 217 9.86 -21.02 -4.47
CA GLY A 217 8.69 -20.65 -3.66
C GLY A 217 9.06 -19.94 -2.35
N GLY A 218 10.35 -19.73 -2.09
CA GLY A 218 10.84 -18.89 -1.00
C GLY A 218 10.67 -17.39 -1.28
N ARG A 219 11.34 -16.55 -0.50
CA ARG A 219 11.31 -15.09 -0.65
C ARG A 219 12.66 -14.48 -0.32
N SER A 220 13.09 -13.53 -1.15
CA SER A 220 14.22 -12.65 -0.86
C SER A 220 13.69 -11.27 -0.52
N THR A 221 14.17 -10.66 0.56
CA THR A 221 13.81 -9.30 0.98
C THR A 221 15.06 -8.55 1.40
N LEU A 222 15.32 -7.42 0.75
CA LEU A 222 16.33 -6.45 1.18
C LEU A 222 15.61 -5.29 1.87
N SER A 223 15.85 -5.14 3.18
CA SER A 223 15.31 -4.06 4.01
C SER A 223 16.46 -3.18 4.49
N GLY A 224 16.57 -1.96 3.97
CA GLY A 224 17.78 -1.15 4.14
C GLY A 224 19.00 -1.90 3.60
N ARG A 225 19.90 -2.31 4.50
CA ARG A 225 21.06 -3.17 4.18
C ARG A 225 20.89 -4.62 4.60
N THR A 226 19.77 -5.00 5.19
CA THR A 226 19.58 -6.38 5.68
C THR A 226 18.92 -7.22 4.60
N LEU A 227 19.66 -8.15 4.02
CA LEU A 227 19.13 -9.17 3.12
C LEU A 227 18.65 -10.36 3.94
N THR A 228 17.35 -10.64 3.89
CA THR A 228 16.75 -11.88 4.38
C THR A 228 16.38 -12.78 3.20
N VAL A 229 16.83 -14.02 3.22
CA VAL A 229 16.40 -15.08 2.29
C VAL A 229 15.67 -16.14 3.09
N THR A 230 14.43 -16.43 2.70
CA THR A 230 13.60 -17.48 3.30
C THR A 230 13.32 -18.55 2.26
N SER A 231 13.65 -19.80 2.54
CA SER A 231 13.33 -20.94 1.66
C SER A 231 11.83 -21.26 1.71
N ALA A 232 11.35 -22.07 0.77
CA ALA A 232 9.96 -22.56 0.81
C ALA A 232 9.65 -23.45 2.03
N GLU A 233 10.67 -24.04 2.66
CA GLU A 233 10.55 -24.85 3.86
C GLU A 233 10.55 -23.99 5.16
N GLY A 234 10.82 -22.69 5.03
CA GLY A 234 10.82 -21.73 6.13
C GLY A 234 12.21 -21.44 6.72
N ASP A 235 13.27 -22.05 6.20
CA ASP A 235 14.63 -21.75 6.63
C ASP A 235 14.99 -20.31 6.30
N ARG A 236 15.58 -19.59 7.26
CA ARG A 236 15.88 -18.17 7.14
C ARG A 236 17.37 -17.91 7.27
N GLU A 237 17.93 -17.29 6.24
CA GLU A 237 19.28 -16.74 6.23
C GLU A 237 19.20 -15.21 6.25
N VAL A 238 20.02 -14.58 7.10
CA VAL A 238 20.10 -13.12 7.21
C VAL A 238 21.55 -12.70 7.02
N THR A 239 21.78 -11.82 6.05
CA THR A 239 23.10 -11.27 5.71
C THR A 239 23.00 -9.75 5.58
N GLU A 240 24.10 -9.05 5.87
CA GLU A 240 24.19 -7.61 5.72
C GLU A 240 25.37 -7.29 4.78
N PRO A 241 25.13 -6.87 3.53
CA PRO A 241 26.18 -6.42 2.64
C PRO A 241 26.96 -5.26 3.27
N ALA A 242 28.29 -5.35 3.25
CA ALA A 242 29.19 -4.42 3.92
C ALA A 242 29.42 -3.14 3.11
N THR A 243 29.34 -3.20 1.78
CA THR A 243 29.61 -2.06 0.90
C THR A 243 28.43 -1.69 0.02
N ASP A 244 28.39 -0.45 -0.46
CA ASP A 244 27.36 -0.03 -1.42
C ASP A 244 27.40 -0.83 -2.71
N GLY A 245 28.60 -1.23 -3.16
CA GLY A 245 28.77 -2.11 -4.31
C GLY A 245 28.10 -3.47 -4.11
N GLU A 246 28.17 -4.04 -2.90
CA GLU A 246 27.50 -5.31 -2.59
C GLU A 246 25.98 -5.14 -2.50
N VAL A 247 25.47 -4.02 -1.97
CA VAL A 247 24.02 -3.72 -1.98
C VAL A 247 23.49 -3.60 -3.41
N LEU A 248 24.22 -2.88 -4.28
CA LEU A 248 23.86 -2.76 -5.70
C LEU A 248 23.92 -4.12 -6.41
N ALA A 249 24.88 -4.96 -6.07
CA ALA A 249 24.94 -6.33 -6.58
C ALA A 249 23.71 -7.16 -6.15
N VAL A 250 23.26 -7.03 -4.91
CA VAL A 250 22.03 -7.67 -4.43
C VAL A 250 20.81 -7.21 -5.24
N TYR A 251 20.64 -5.90 -5.48
CA TYR A 251 19.54 -5.38 -6.33
C TYR A 251 19.55 -6.00 -7.74
N ARG A 252 20.72 -6.05 -8.37
CA ARG A 252 20.87 -6.63 -9.70
C ARG A 252 20.60 -8.13 -9.73
N GLU A 253 21.22 -8.89 -8.84
CA GLU A 253 21.24 -10.36 -8.90
C GLU A 253 19.98 -10.99 -8.32
N ARG A 254 19.44 -10.42 -7.22
CA ARG A 254 18.28 -10.99 -6.52
C ARG A 254 16.95 -10.40 -6.95
N PHE A 255 16.95 -9.18 -7.49
CA PHE A 255 15.72 -8.47 -7.86
C PHE A 255 15.66 -8.07 -9.34
N GLY A 256 16.78 -8.16 -10.07
CA GLY A 256 16.85 -7.79 -11.48
C GLY A 256 16.79 -6.28 -11.70
N ILE A 257 17.12 -5.48 -10.67
CA ILE A 257 17.07 -4.02 -10.68
C ILE A 257 18.48 -3.45 -10.78
N GLU A 258 18.74 -2.69 -11.84
CA GLU A 258 19.99 -1.93 -11.99
C GLU A 258 19.82 -0.54 -11.40
N LEU A 259 20.72 -0.14 -10.49
CA LEU A 259 20.71 1.18 -9.84
C LEU A 259 22.08 1.84 -9.97
N GLY A 260 22.08 3.16 -10.17
CA GLY A 260 23.31 3.96 -10.19
C GLY A 260 23.84 4.32 -8.79
N ARG A 261 23.01 4.20 -7.74
CA ARG A 261 23.36 4.49 -6.34
C ARG A 261 22.45 3.72 -5.39
N VAL A 262 22.91 3.52 -4.15
CA VAL A 262 22.08 2.91 -3.09
C VAL A 262 20.96 3.89 -2.68
N PRO A 263 19.68 3.46 -2.65
CA PRO A 263 18.58 4.30 -2.18
C PRO A 263 18.77 4.71 -0.70
N GLY A 264 18.36 5.92 -0.33
CA GLY A 264 18.47 6.42 1.06
C GLY A 264 19.88 6.88 1.51
N GLY A 265 20.90 6.82 0.65
CA GLY A 265 22.29 7.18 0.98
C GLY A 265 22.62 8.68 1.07
N GLY A 266 21.63 9.55 1.26
CA GLY A 266 21.78 11.01 1.23
C GLY A 266 21.31 11.72 2.50
N GLY A 267 21.99 11.51 3.64
CA GLY A 267 21.73 12.24 4.88
C GLY A 267 22.22 11.47 6.10
N GLY A 268 23.31 11.93 6.73
CA GLY A 268 23.99 11.21 7.81
C GLY A 268 23.23 11.15 9.14
N GLY A 269 23.67 10.20 9.99
CA GLY A 269 23.35 10.16 11.42
C GLY A 269 22.75 8.82 11.85
N GLY A 270 23.60 7.93 12.35
CA GLY A 270 23.18 6.64 12.90
C GLY A 270 22.14 6.74 14.00
N GLY A 271 21.20 5.80 14.00
CA GLY A 271 20.20 5.65 15.05
C GLY A 271 19.40 4.37 14.87
N GLY A 272 19.84 3.31 15.57
CA GLY A 272 19.00 2.19 16.01
C GLY A 272 18.36 1.32 14.91
N GLY A 273 18.99 0.17 14.63
CA GLY A 273 18.31 -0.95 13.98
C GLY A 273 17.13 -1.43 14.82
N GLY A 274 15.94 -0.96 14.49
CA GLY A 274 14.68 -1.60 14.82
C GLY A 274 14.34 -2.59 13.73
N GLY A 275 14.69 -3.86 13.92
CA GLY A 275 14.27 -4.93 13.03
C GLY A 275 12.74 -5.04 13.07
N VAL A 276 12.08 -4.59 12.01
CA VAL A 276 10.64 -4.82 11.82
C VAL A 276 10.48 -6.18 11.17
N GLY A 277 9.79 -7.07 11.88
CA GLY A 277 9.54 -8.43 11.44
C GLY A 277 8.60 -8.44 10.25
N GLY A 278 9.04 -9.03 9.13
CA GLY A 278 8.09 -9.70 8.24
C GLY A 278 7.36 -10.75 9.08
N GLY A 279 6.05 -10.61 9.23
CA GLY A 279 5.21 -11.45 10.05
C GLY A 279 5.34 -12.93 9.69
N GLY A 280 6.17 -13.64 10.46
CA GLY A 280 6.25 -15.10 10.50
C GLY A 280 5.86 -15.54 11.92
N GLY A 281 4.74 -16.24 12.03
CA GLY A 281 4.27 -16.82 13.29
C GLY A 281 5.11 -18.03 13.70
N GLY A 282 5.57 -18.06 14.94
CA GLY A 282 6.17 -19.22 15.58
C GLY A 282 5.97 -19.13 17.09
N GLY A 283 5.21 -20.06 17.66
CA GLY A 283 4.87 -20.12 19.08
C GLY A 283 5.98 -20.70 19.96
N GLY A 284 5.88 -20.40 21.26
CA GLY A 284 6.70 -20.99 22.32
C GLY A 284 6.53 -20.23 23.63
N GLY A 285 5.93 -20.87 24.64
CA GLY A 285 5.46 -20.22 25.85
C GLY A 285 6.46 -20.12 27.01
N GLY A 286 6.00 -19.47 28.09
CA GLY A 286 6.42 -19.78 29.46
C GLY A 286 7.08 -18.65 30.26
N GLY A 287 6.29 -18.04 31.15
CA GLY A 287 6.67 -17.91 32.57
C GLY A 287 7.38 -16.64 33.05
N GLY A 288 6.66 -15.87 33.87
CA GLY A 288 7.16 -15.50 35.20
C GLY A 288 7.65 -14.07 35.45
N GLY A 289 6.85 -13.31 36.23
CA GLY A 289 7.34 -12.72 37.47
C GLY A 289 7.85 -11.26 37.45
N GLY A 290 6.96 -10.35 37.87
CA GLY A 290 7.16 -9.47 39.03
C GLY A 290 8.16 -8.29 38.96
N GLY A 291 7.70 -7.11 39.40
CA GLY A 291 8.59 -6.08 39.96
C GLY A 291 8.19 -4.64 39.70
N ARG A 292 7.49 -4.03 40.66
CA ARG A 292 7.25 -2.58 40.77
C ARG A 292 8.53 -1.86 41.25
N GLY A 293 8.73 -0.60 40.84
CA GLY A 293 9.62 0.32 41.56
C GLY A 293 9.97 1.59 40.78
N PRO A 294 9.71 2.81 41.30
CA PRO A 294 9.73 4.06 40.53
C PRO A 294 10.99 4.92 40.79
N GLY A 295 11.22 5.94 39.96
CA GLY A 295 12.03 7.10 40.37
C GLY A 295 12.63 7.93 39.24
N GLY A 296 12.46 9.26 39.36
CA GLY A 296 13.55 10.19 39.04
C GLY A 296 13.33 11.16 37.89
N ALA A 297 12.93 12.38 38.25
CA ALA A 297 12.90 13.56 37.40
C ALA A 297 14.31 14.00 36.94
N GLY A 298 14.38 14.66 35.79
CA GLY A 298 15.59 15.36 35.32
C GLY A 298 15.30 16.16 34.05
N GLY A 299 15.20 17.48 34.18
CA GLY A 299 14.87 18.40 33.10
C GLY A 299 16.00 18.58 32.08
N GLY A 300 15.59 19.03 30.89
CA GLY A 300 16.50 19.42 29.81
C GLY A 300 15.69 19.91 28.62
N ARG A 301 15.21 21.16 28.68
CA ARG A 301 14.76 21.87 27.47
C ARG A 301 15.93 21.91 26.50
N THR A 302 15.78 21.21 25.39
CA THR A 302 16.49 21.50 24.15
C THR A 302 15.43 21.79 23.12
N GLU A 303 15.28 23.06 22.79
CA GLU A 303 14.47 23.53 21.67
C GLU A 303 15.14 23.02 20.39
N ASN A 304 14.69 21.87 19.90
CA ASN A 304 14.86 21.46 18.51
C ASN A 304 13.59 21.86 17.78
N GLY A 305 13.64 23.00 17.10
CA GLY A 305 12.64 23.39 16.10
C GLY A 305 12.69 22.43 14.92
N GLY A 306 12.05 21.28 15.07
CA GLY A 306 11.60 20.45 13.95
C GLY A 306 10.28 21.03 13.47
N VAL A 307 10.25 21.55 12.24
CA VAL A 307 9.02 22.00 11.57
C VAL A 307 8.11 20.78 11.47
N SER A 308 6.97 20.81 12.17
CA SER A 308 6.01 19.72 12.19
C SER A 308 5.02 19.95 11.06
N ASP A 309 5.24 19.38 9.88
CA ASP A 309 4.23 19.40 8.80
C ASP A 309 3.06 18.48 9.16
N VAL A 310 2.25 18.90 10.14
CA VAL A 310 1.00 18.25 10.54
C VAL A 310 -0.03 18.59 9.46
N ARG A 311 -0.73 17.60 8.92
CA ARG A 311 -1.74 17.83 7.89
C ARG A 311 -3.08 17.28 8.32
N HIS A 312 -4.13 18.05 8.14
CA HIS A 312 -5.50 17.66 8.42
C HIS A 312 -6.26 17.50 7.12
N VAL A 313 -7.11 16.49 7.02
CA VAL A 313 -7.99 16.29 5.86
C VAL A 313 -9.42 16.46 6.33
N LEU A 314 -10.16 17.41 5.77
CA LEU A 314 -11.59 17.53 5.98
C LEU A 314 -12.30 16.89 4.79
N VAL A 315 -13.24 15.99 5.06
CA VAL A 315 -14.10 15.36 4.06
C VAL A 315 -15.45 16.08 4.05
N LEU A 316 -15.85 16.58 2.90
CA LEU A 316 -17.02 17.44 2.70
C LEU A 316 -17.97 16.84 1.66
N PRO A 317 -19.29 17.08 1.81
CA PRO A 317 -20.32 16.39 1.03
C PRO A 317 -20.35 16.80 -0.44
N ASP A 318 -20.02 18.05 -0.76
CA ASP A 318 -20.05 18.59 -2.12
C ASP A 318 -19.04 19.74 -2.31
N ARG A 319 -18.97 20.25 -3.54
CA ARG A 319 -18.01 21.28 -3.95
C ARG A 319 -18.28 22.62 -3.31
N ASP A 320 -19.55 23.03 -3.24
CA ASP A 320 -19.94 24.35 -2.75
C ASP A 320 -19.65 24.43 -1.25
N ALA A 321 -19.91 23.34 -0.52
CA ALA A 321 -19.49 23.17 0.87
C ALA A 321 -17.97 23.25 1.03
N ALA A 322 -17.19 22.63 0.12
CA ALA A 322 -15.73 22.67 0.17
C ALA A 322 -15.12 24.04 -0.15
N GLU A 323 -15.63 24.74 -1.16
CA GLU A 323 -15.17 26.09 -1.50
C GLU A 323 -15.52 27.08 -0.37
N ALA A 324 -16.73 27.02 0.17
CA ALA A 324 -17.16 27.89 1.27
C ALA A 324 -16.42 27.58 2.59
N ALA A 325 -16.19 26.30 2.89
CA ALA A 325 -15.40 25.90 4.05
C ALA A 325 -13.93 26.34 3.92
N ALA A 326 -13.33 26.28 2.73
CA ALA A 326 -11.95 26.75 2.51
C ALA A 326 -11.78 28.25 2.78
N GLU A 327 -12.73 29.07 2.35
CA GLU A 327 -12.73 30.52 2.65
C GLU A 327 -12.90 30.77 4.15
N ALA A 328 -13.89 30.12 4.78
CA ALA A 328 -14.15 30.25 6.21
C ALA A 328 -12.99 29.76 7.10
N LEU A 329 -12.24 28.75 6.66
CA LEU A 329 -11.03 28.28 7.33
C LEU A 329 -9.93 29.35 7.36
N GLY A 330 -9.72 30.03 6.22
CA GLY A 330 -8.76 31.12 6.11
C GLY A 330 -9.05 32.25 7.11
N GLU A 331 -10.32 32.63 7.24
CA GLU A 331 -10.75 33.69 8.17
C GLU A 331 -10.68 33.27 9.64
N ARG A 332 -11.16 32.06 9.96
CA ARG A 332 -11.35 31.59 11.35
C ARG A 332 -10.05 31.11 12.00
N PHE A 333 -9.17 30.49 11.22
CA PHE A 333 -7.96 29.86 11.74
C PHE A 333 -6.67 30.54 11.27
N GLY A 334 -6.72 31.50 10.34
CA GLY A 334 -5.56 32.27 9.92
C GLY A 334 -4.46 31.40 9.32
N LEU A 335 -4.84 30.61 8.31
CA LEU A 335 -3.96 29.64 7.66
C LEU A 335 -2.76 30.32 6.97
N ASP A 336 -1.60 29.65 7.02
CA ASP A 336 -0.38 30.14 6.36
C ASP A 336 -0.37 29.84 4.84
N GLU A 337 -1.14 28.82 4.41
CA GLU A 337 -1.33 28.44 3.00
C GLU A 337 -2.83 28.20 2.71
N GLU A 338 -3.25 28.40 1.45
CA GLU A 338 -4.61 28.10 1.02
C GLU A 338 -4.88 26.58 1.08
N PRO A 339 -6.04 26.15 1.62
CA PRO A 339 -6.46 24.76 1.60
C PRO A 339 -6.44 24.18 0.19
N GLN A 340 -5.88 22.98 0.02
CA GLN A 340 -5.95 22.29 -1.27
C GLN A 340 -7.31 21.59 -1.39
N LEU A 341 -8.11 22.00 -2.37
CA LEU A 341 -9.34 21.31 -2.76
C LEU A 341 -9.00 20.13 -3.67
N VAL A 342 -9.36 18.93 -3.23
CA VAL A 342 -9.22 17.70 -4.01
C VAL A 342 -10.61 17.10 -4.20
N ARG A 343 -11.00 16.87 -5.46
CA ARG A 343 -12.24 16.20 -5.81
C ARG A 343 -12.01 14.69 -5.81
N ASP A 344 -12.78 13.95 -5.00
CA ASP A 344 -12.93 12.50 -5.15
C ASP A 344 -13.99 12.24 -6.22
N ALA A 345 -13.57 11.79 -7.41
CA ALA A 345 -14.47 11.52 -8.51
C ALA A 345 -14.95 10.07 -8.43
N LEU A 346 -16.13 9.86 -7.85
CA LEU A 346 -16.82 8.57 -7.95
C LEU A 346 -17.02 8.20 -9.44
N ALA A 347 -16.68 6.96 -9.78
CA ALA A 347 -16.88 6.44 -11.13
C ALA A 347 -18.36 6.16 -11.42
N GLY A 348 -18.97 7.07 -12.19
CA GLY A 348 -20.30 6.99 -12.79
C GLY A 348 -20.58 8.32 -13.50
N GLU A 349 -21.09 8.30 -14.73
CA GLU A 349 -21.29 9.51 -15.53
C GLU A 349 -22.25 10.52 -14.88
N ASP A 350 -21.86 11.80 -14.89
CA ASP A 350 -22.66 13.04 -14.81
C ASP A 350 -23.53 13.35 -13.57
N ASP A 351 -23.47 12.56 -12.49
CA ASP A 351 -24.13 12.93 -11.23
C ASP A 351 -23.14 13.68 -10.32
N ALA A 352 -23.22 15.02 -10.35
CA ALA A 352 -22.49 15.90 -9.44
C ALA A 352 -22.89 15.72 -7.95
N GLU A 353 -23.92 14.92 -7.68
CA GLU A 353 -24.58 14.80 -6.37
C GLU A 353 -23.92 13.78 -5.42
N ASP A 354 -22.97 12.95 -5.89
CA ASP A 354 -22.33 11.93 -5.03
C ASP A 354 -20.81 12.16 -4.78
N ALA A 355 -20.19 13.18 -5.35
CA ALA A 355 -18.73 13.40 -5.22
C ALA A 355 -18.35 14.00 -3.85
N GLN A 356 -17.44 13.36 -3.13
CA GLN A 356 -16.85 13.92 -1.90
C GLN A 356 -15.70 14.86 -2.24
N TRP A 357 -15.54 15.90 -1.42
CA TRP A 357 -14.49 16.89 -1.58
C TRP A 357 -13.59 16.91 -0.36
N LEU A 358 -12.29 16.89 -0.59
CA LEU A 358 -11.28 16.89 0.46
C LEU A 358 -10.64 18.27 0.54
N LEU A 359 -10.58 18.83 1.75
CA LEU A 359 -9.72 19.97 2.07
C LEU A 359 -8.49 19.48 2.81
N VAL A 360 -7.35 19.59 2.16
CA VAL A 360 -6.06 19.25 2.78
C VAL A 360 -5.44 20.52 3.35
N LEU A 361 -5.31 20.55 4.68
CA LEU A 361 -4.74 21.65 5.45
C LEU A 361 -3.32 21.29 5.85
N ARG A 362 -2.40 22.23 5.66
CA ARG A 362 -1.04 22.15 6.21
C ARG A 362 -0.93 22.98 7.47
N ASP A 363 -0.38 22.38 8.51
CA ASP A 363 -0.16 22.96 9.81
C ASP A 363 1.27 22.69 10.27
N GLU A 364 2.22 23.30 9.56
CA GLU A 364 3.67 23.20 9.81
C GLU A 364 4.11 23.55 11.24
N ARG A 365 3.23 24.21 12.00
CA ARG A 365 3.50 24.70 13.35
C ARG A 365 2.62 24.03 14.41
N GLY A 366 1.76 23.09 14.05
CA GLY A 366 0.85 22.41 14.97
C GLY A 366 -0.09 23.37 15.72
N ARG A 367 -0.54 24.46 15.06
CA ARG A 367 -1.37 25.51 15.65
C ARG A 367 -2.86 25.24 15.55
N LEU A 368 -3.28 24.35 14.66
CA LEU A 368 -4.68 24.04 14.47
C LEU A 368 -5.13 23.04 15.54
N ASP A 369 -6.13 23.42 16.32
CA ASP A 369 -6.73 22.55 17.33
C ASP A 369 -7.60 21.48 16.65
N PRO A 370 -7.27 20.18 16.76
CA PRO A 370 -8.03 19.11 16.12
C PRO A 370 -9.52 19.10 16.53
N VAL A 371 -9.83 19.41 17.79
CA VAL A 371 -11.21 19.44 18.28
C VAL A 371 -11.99 20.59 17.63
N ALA A 372 -11.35 21.75 17.49
CA ALA A 372 -11.95 22.88 16.81
C ALA A 372 -12.15 22.63 15.31
N LEU A 373 -11.26 21.85 14.68
CA LEU A 373 -11.43 21.43 13.29
C LEU A 373 -12.52 20.36 13.12
N ASP A 374 -12.71 19.46 14.10
CA ASP A 374 -13.84 18.51 14.10
C ASP A 374 -15.17 19.24 14.19
N GLU A 375 -15.28 20.19 15.11
CA GLU A 375 -16.46 21.05 15.23
C GLU A 375 -16.70 21.85 13.95
N PHE A 376 -15.63 22.41 13.38
CA PHE A 376 -15.71 23.17 12.14
C PHE A 376 -16.18 22.32 10.96
N ALA A 377 -15.63 21.13 10.75
CA ALA A 377 -16.07 20.24 9.67
C ALA A 377 -17.55 19.86 9.81
N GLY A 378 -18.02 19.66 11.04
CA GLY A 378 -19.42 19.37 11.34
C GLY A 378 -20.38 20.52 10.99
N GLU A 379 -19.93 21.78 10.97
CA GLU A 379 -20.75 22.92 10.50
C GLU A 379 -21.11 22.80 9.00
N TRP A 380 -20.36 21.99 8.25
CA TRP A 380 -20.51 21.77 6.81
C TRP A 380 -20.94 20.33 6.48
N GLU A 381 -21.57 19.64 7.43
CA GLU A 381 -21.96 18.22 7.32
C GLU A 381 -20.80 17.27 6.96
N GLY A 382 -19.57 17.70 7.22
CA GLY A 382 -18.35 16.93 7.00
C GLY A 382 -17.75 16.38 8.28
N TRP A 383 -16.58 15.77 8.13
CA TRP A 383 -15.77 15.33 9.27
C TRP A 383 -14.28 15.52 8.95
N ARG A 384 -13.46 15.62 9.98
CA ARG A 384 -12.01 15.60 9.85
C ARG A 384 -11.53 14.17 9.99
N GLU A 385 -10.67 13.76 9.07
CA GLU A 385 -9.90 12.53 9.22
C GLU A 385 -8.64 12.83 10.03
N GLU A 386 -8.36 11.97 11.02
CA GLU A 386 -7.11 12.01 11.75
C GLU A 386 -5.98 11.42 10.89
N PRO A 387 -4.86 12.13 10.68
CA PRO A 387 -3.71 11.61 9.95
C PRO A 387 -3.03 10.40 10.62
#